data_AF-A0A0G0IJS1-F1
#
_entry.id   AF-A0A0G0IJS1-F1
#
_cell.length_a   1.000
_cell.length_b   1.000
_cell.length_c   1.000
_cell.angle_alpha   90.00
_cell.angle_beta   90.00
_cell.angle_gamma   90.00
#
_symmetry.space_group_name_H-M   'P 1'
#
loop_
_entity.id
_entity.type
_entity.pdbx_description
1 polymer ?
#
loop_
_entity_poly.entity_id
_entity_poly.type
_entity_poly.pdbx_seq_one_letter_code
_entity_poly.pdbx_strand_id
1 'polypeptide(L)'
;MKRLFLTSSLRRVIKDSVKHIKDHRDMSLVFITTASEVEGGNKQWMKDDRDALVEVGFKVVDYTITGKNEQQIKNDLNKFNVICFSGGNTLYLLEKIQESNCIEVIRDFVLDGKIYFGISAG
;
A
#
# COMPACT_ATOMS: atom_id res chain seq x y z
N MET A 1 -17.48 -5.68 2.90
CA MET A 1 -16.84 -6.92 2.39
C MET A 1 -15.36 -6.64 2.24
N LYS A 2 -14.47 -7.47 2.79
CA LYS A 2 -13.01 -7.22 2.75
C LYS A 2 -12.48 -7.42 1.32
N ARG A 3 -11.61 -6.52 0.85
CA ARG A 3 -11.00 -6.57 -0.49
C ARG A 3 -9.48 -6.52 -0.37
N LEU A 4 -8.86 -7.69 -0.23
CA LEU A 4 -7.44 -7.87 0.00
C LEU A 4 -6.79 -8.56 -1.21
N PHE A 5 -5.70 -7.99 -1.71
CA PHE A 5 -4.88 -8.57 -2.77
C PHE A 5 -3.45 -8.71 -2.25
N LEU A 6 -3.05 -9.92 -1.90
CA LEU A 6 -1.75 -10.22 -1.30
C LEU A 6 -0.88 -10.96 -2.32
N THR A 7 0.33 -10.49 -2.55
CA THR A 7 1.22 -11.02 -3.59
C THR A 7 2.68 -10.90 -3.21
N SER A 8 3.53 -11.78 -3.74
CA SER A 8 4.99 -11.65 -3.61
C SER A 8 5.57 -10.58 -4.53
N SER A 9 4.93 -10.30 -5.67
CA SER A 9 5.39 -9.30 -6.65
C SER A 9 4.20 -8.81 -7.46
N LEU A 10 3.85 -7.53 -7.28
CA LEU A 10 2.63 -6.97 -7.82
C LEU A 10 2.69 -6.78 -9.34
N ARG A 11 3.83 -6.36 -9.88
CA ARG A 11 4.05 -6.20 -11.33
C ARG A 11 3.70 -7.43 -12.15
N ARG A 12 3.80 -8.63 -11.55
CA ARG A 12 3.51 -9.90 -12.22
C ARG A 12 2.02 -10.21 -12.33
N VAL A 13 1.20 -9.66 -11.43
CA VAL A 13 -0.21 -10.07 -11.25
C VAL A 13 -1.21 -8.94 -11.42
N ILE A 14 -0.77 -7.68 -11.35
CA ILE A 14 -1.68 -6.52 -11.27
C ILE A 14 -2.63 -6.42 -12.48
N LYS A 15 -2.16 -6.76 -13.69
CA LYS A 15 -3.00 -6.77 -14.91
C LYS A 15 -4.17 -7.73 -14.82
N ASP A 16 -4.04 -8.79 -14.03
CA ASP A 16 -5.13 -9.72 -13.74
C ASP A 16 -5.97 -9.25 -12.54
N SER A 17 -5.31 -8.81 -11.47
CA SER A 17 -5.98 -8.31 -10.25
C SER A 17 -6.98 -7.18 -10.55
N VAL A 18 -6.63 -6.22 -11.41
CA VAL A 18 -7.52 -5.09 -11.75
C VAL A 18 -8.78 -5.50 -12.51
N LYS A 19 -8.83 -6.68 -13.14
CA LYS A 19 -10.07 -7.17 -13.77
C LYS A 19 -11.19 -7.41 -12.75
N HIS A 20 -10.82 -7.57 -11.48
CA HIS A 20 -11.75 -7.74 -10.36
C HIS A 20 -12.05 -6.42 -9.63
N ILE A 21 -11.56 -5.29 -10.14
CA ILE A 21 -11.73 -3.97 -9.55
C ILE A 21 -12.43 -3.08 -10.58
N LYS A 22 -13.75 -2.93 -10.44
CA LYS A 22 -14.52 -1.98 -11.26
C LYS A 22 -14.02 -0.55 -11.03
N ASP A 23 -13.95 0.23 -12.10
CA ASP A 23 -13.66 1.67 -12.11
C ASP A 23 -12.35 2.04 -11.40
N HIS A 24 -11.36 1.13 -11.43
CA HIS A 24 -10.09 1.30 -10.72
C HIS A 24 -9.29 2.54 -11.16
N ARG A 25 -9.51 3.02 -12.39
CA ARG A 25 -8.84 4.20 -12.97
C ARG A 25 -9.28 5.52 -12.32
N ASP A 26 -10.45 5.55 -11.70
CA ASP A 26 -10.96 6.72 -11.00
C ASP A 26 -10.59 6.71 -9.51
N MET A 27 -10.02 5.60 -9.03
CA MET A 27 -9.62 5.43 -7.64
C MET A 27 -8.30 6.13 -7.31
N SER A 28 -8.27 6.76 -6.16
CA SER A 28 -7.04 7.30 -5.57
C SER A 28 -6.29 6.19 -4.81
N LEU A 29 -5.01 6.01 -5.14
CA LEU A 29 -4.14 4.99 -4.54
C LEU A 29 -2.98 5.65 -3.80
N VAL A 30 -2.74 5.19 -2.57
CA VAL A 30 -1.54 5.51 -1.81
C VAL A 30 -0.59 4.31 -1.75
N PHE A 31 0.66 4.52 -2.14
CA PHE A 31 1.72 3.53 -2.13
C PHE A 31 2.65 3.78 -0.95
N ILE A 32 2.58 2.90 0.05
CA ILE A 32 3.26 3.04 1.33
C ILE A 32 4.63 2.36 1.25
N THR A 33 5.69 3.17 1.24
CA THR A 33 7.08 2.75 0.99
C THR A 33 7.83 2.31 2.25
N THR A 34 7.20 2.39 3.42
CA THR A 34 7.81 2.23 4.75
C THR A 34 8.71 1.00 4.88
N ALA A 35 8.23 -0.18 4.44
CA ALA A 35 8.99 -1.42 4.55
C ALA A 35 10.33 -1.35 3.82
N SER A 36 10.40 -0.58 2.73
CA SER A 36 11.60 -0.46 1.91
C SER A 36 12.62 0.53 2.45
N GLU A 37 12.30 1.37 3.45
CA GLU A 37 13.16 2.49 3.85
C GLU A 37 14.55 2.04 4.30
N VAL A 38 14.61 0.93 5.04
CA VAL A 38 15.85 0.32 5.55
C VAL A 38 16.51 -0.65 4.57
N GLU A 39 15.88 -0.96 3.44
CA GLU A 39 16.49 -1.83 2.43
C GLU A 39 17.72 -1.14 1.83
N GLY A 40 18.82 -1.89 1.72
CA GLY A 40 20.03 -1.45 1.05
C GLY A 40 20.00 -1.72 -0.46
N GLY A 41 20.97 -1.15 -1.18
CA GLY A 41 21.17 -1.44 -2.59
C GLY A 41 20.07 -0.89 -3.51
N ASN A 42 19.91 -1.52 -4.68
CA ASN A 42 18.97 -1.07 -5.72
C ASN A 42 17.54 -1.56 -5.42
N LYS A 43 16.61 -0.62 -5.23
CA LYS A 43 15.18 -0.87 -4.98
C LYS A 43 14.33 -0.92 -6.25
N GLN A 44 14.93 -1.33 -7.38
CA GLN A 44 14.23 -1.38 -8.68
C GLN A 44 12.95 -2.24 -8.62
N TRP A 45 12.94 -3.31 -7.83
CA TRP A 45 11.76 -4.13 -7.60
C TRP A 45 10.56 -3.32 -7.08
N MET A 46 10.79 -2.37 -6.16
CA MET A 46 9.76 -1.50 -5.61
C MET A 46 9.24 -0.54 -6.69
N LYS A 47 10.17 0.04 -7.44
CA LYS A 47 9.84 0.95 -8.54
C LYS A 47 9.01 0.21 -9.61
N ASP A 48 9.38 -1.01 -9.97
CA ASP A 48 8.66 -1.81 -10.95
C ASP A 48 7.23 -2.15 -10.48
N ASP A 49 7.05 -2.47 -9.20
CA ASP A 49 5.72 -2.72 -8.63
C ASP A 49 4.86 -1.43 -8.61
N ARG A 50 5.46 -0.30 -8.25
CA ARG A 50 4.81 1.02 -8.28
C ARG A 50 4.44 1.44 -9.70
N ASP A 51 5.36 1.29 -10.65
CA ASP A 51 5.15 1.66 -12.05
C ASP A 51 4.09 0.77 -12.69
N ALA A 52 4.01 -0.52 -12.33
CA ALA A 52 2.96 -1.41 -12.79
C ALA A 52 1.55 -0.98 -12.32
N LEU A 53 1.41 -0.33 -11.15
CA LEU A 53 0.14 0.30 -10.73
C LEU A 53 -0.23 1.48 -11.63
N VAL A 54 0.75 2.30 -12.00
CA VAL A 54 0.55 3.43 -12.92
C VAL A 54 0.16 2.91 -14.32
N GLU A 55 0.84 1.88 -14.82
CA GLU A 55 0.57 1.27 -16.14
C GLU A 55 -0.86 0.75 -16.28
N VAL A 56 -1.45 0.19 -15.21
CA VAL A 56 -2.85 -0.26 -15.24
C VAL A 56 -3.85 0.89 -15.05
N GLY A 57 -3.38 2.09 -14.74
CA GLY A 57 -4.17 3.32 -14.71
C GLY A 57 -4.52 3.87 -13.34
N PHE A 58 -3.86 3.41 -12.25
CA PHE A 58 -4.03 4.04 -10.94
C PHE A 58 -3.33 5.40 -10.86
N LYS A 59 -3.93 6.35 -10.13
CA LYS A 59 -3.26 7.58 -9.68
C LYS A 59 -2.54 7.29 -8.37
N VAL A 60 -1.23 7.07 -8.45
CA VAL A 60 -0.38 6.63 -7.33
C VAL A 60 0.26 7.83 -6.63
N VAL A 61 0.08 7.90 -5.31
CA VAL A 61 0.76 8.86 -4.42
C VAL A 61 1.65 8.09 -3.46
N ASP A 62 2.94 8.42 -3.41
CA ASP A 62 3.85 7.80 -2.46
C ASP A 62 3.67 8.37 -1.06
N TYR A 63 3.83 7.50 -0.05
CA TYR A 63 3.60 7.84 1.33
C TYR A 63 4.47 6.99 2.26
N THR A 64 4.79 7.53 3.43
CA THR A 64 5.37 6.77 4.53
C THR A 64 4.58 7.03 5.81
N ILE A 65 4.49 5.99 6.65
CA ILE A 65 3.97 6.11 8.02
C ILE A 65 5.07 6.51 9.01
N THR A 66 6.34 6.44 8.61
CA THR A 66 7.49 6.74 9.47
C THR A 66 7.42 8.18 9.99
N GLY A 67 7.57 8.34 11.31
CA GLY A 67 7.53 9.64 11.98
C GLY A 67 6.14 10.27 12.10
N LYS A 68 5.07 9.55 11.78
CA LYS A 68 3.68 10.04 11.89
C LYS A 68 2.94 9.35 13.03
N ASN A 69 1.99 10.06 13.60
CA ASN A 69 1.07 9.50 14.58
C ASN A 69 -0.24 9.02 13.92
N GLU A 70 -1.03 8.26 14.68
CA GLU A 70 -2.31 7.69 14.27
C GLU A 70 -3.24 8.73 13.62
N GLN A 71 -3.40 9.91 14.22
CA GLN A 71 -4.33 10.93 13.73
C GLN A 71 -3.89 11.52 12.39
N GLN A 72 -2.59 11.76 12.21
CA GLN A 72 -2.03 12.20 10.93
C GLN A 72 -2.27 11.15 9.85
N ILE A 73 -1.95 9.89 10.14
CA ILE A 73 -2.14 8.78 9.20
C ILE A 73 -3.64 8.62 8.85
N LYS A 74 -4.53 8.69 9.84
CA LYS A 74 -5.99 8.63 9.60
C LYS A 74 -6.46 9.74 8.66
N ASN A 75 -6.05 10.97 8.90
CA ASN A 75 -6.43 12.11 8.07
C ASN A 75 -5.87 11.98 6.65
N ASP A 76 -4.60 11.55 6.54
CA ASP A 76 -3.92 11.42 5.25
C ASP A 76 -4.48 10.26 4.41
N LEU A 77 -4.82 9.12 5.04
CA LEU A 77 -5.31 7.93 4.33
C LEU A 77 -6.81 7.98 4.00
N ASN A 78 -7.60 8.79 4.71
CA ASN A 78 -9.06 8.83 4.53
C ASN A 78 -9.51 9.23 3.11
N LYS A 79 -8.73 10.07 2.43
CA LYS A 79 -9.00 10.52 1.06
C LYS A 79 -8.75 9.45 -0.01
N PHE A 80 -8.08 8.34 0.34
CA PHE A 80 -7.73 7.29 -0.59
C PHE A 80 -8.77 6.17 -0.64
N ASN A 81 -8.93 5.57 -1.82
CA ASN A 81 -9.77 4.39 -2.05
C ASN A 81 -8.95 3.09 -1.96
N VAL A 82 -7.65 3.17 -2.20
CA VAL A 82 -6.74 2.03 -2.24
C VAL A 82 -5.49 2.35 -1.41
N ILE A 83 -5.11 1.42 -0.53
CA ILE A 83 -3.80 1.40 0.13
C ILE A 83 -2.99 0.25 -0.46
N CYS A 84 -1.73 0.50 -0.78
CA CYS A 84 -0.77 -0.51 -1.19
C CYS A 84 0.48 -0.43 -0.31
N PHE A 85 0.77 -1.45 0.50
CA PHE A 85 2.05 -1.54 1.22
C PHE A 85 3.09 -2.22 0.33
N SER A 86 4.25 -1.57 0.16
CA SER A 86 5.35 -2.12 -0.63
C SER A 86 6.06 -3.27 0.09
N GLY A 87 6.88 -4.01 -0.67
CA GLY A 87 7.84 -4.94 -0.10
C GLY A 87 8.99 -4.25 0.64
N GLY A 88 9.80 -5.06 1.34
CA GLY A 88 10.98 -4.63 2.08
C GLY A 88 11.12 -5.43 3.37
N ASN A 89 11.53 -4.77 4.45
CA ASN A 89 11.74 -5.38 5.74
C ASN A 89 10.44 -5.45 6.58
N THR A 90 9.94 -6.67 6.81
CA THR A 90 8.69 -6.90 7.57
C THR A 90 8.80 -6.47 9.04
N LEU A 91 9.96 -6.66 9.69
CA LEU A 91 10.14 -6.28 11.09
C LEU A 91 10.14 -4.77 11.26
N TYR A 92 10.81 -4.05 10.36
CA TYR A 92 10.79 -2.59 10.34
C TYR A 92 9.38 -2.06 10.05
N LEU A 93 8.66 -2.64 9.09
CA LEU A 93 7.27 -2.26 8.82
C LEU A 93 6.39 -2.42 10.06
N LEU A 94 6.49 -3.57 10.74
CA LEU A 94 5.72 -3.85 11.94
C LEU A 94 6.08 -2.87 13.07
N GLU A 95 7.37 -2.59 13.27
CA GLU A 95 7.84 -1.59 14.23
C GLU A 95 7.19 -0.21 13.95
N LYS A 96 7.19 0.26 12.70
CA LYS A 96 6.60 1.57 12.36
C LYS A 96 5.08 1.61 12.47
N ILE A 97 4.39 0.49 12.23
CA ILE A 97 2.95 0.38 12.51
C ILE A 97 2.69 0.49 14.02
N GLN A 98 3.51 -0.14 14.85
CA GLN A 98 3.40 -0.08 16.31
C GLN A 98 3.74 1.31 16.86
N GLU A 99 4.85 1.92 16.43
CA GLU A 99 5.27 3.27 16.85
C GLU A 99 4.22 4.33 16.50
N SER A 100 3.60 4.23 15.33
CA SER A 100 2.57 5.17 14.89
C SER A 100 1.18 4.88 15.43
N ASN A 101 0.98 3.72 16.09
CA ASN A 101 -0.31 3.22 16.56
C ASN A 101 -1.39 3.16 15.44
N CYS A 102 -1.00 2.94 14.18
CA CYS A 102 -1.91 3.08 13.05
C CYS A 102 -2.66 1.79 12.67
N ILE A 103 -2.55 0.72 13.45
CA ILE A 103 -3.15 -0.58 13.12
C ILE A 103 -4.67 -0.49 12.98
N GLU A 104 -5.33 0.28 13.84
CA GLU A 104 -6.78 0.47 13.80
C GLU A 104 -7.21 1.25 12.55
N VAL A 105 -6.43 2.25 12.13
CA VAL A 105 -6.67 3.00 10.89
C VAL A 105 -6.64 2.08 9.67
N ILE A 106 -5.67 1.18 9.59
CA ILE A 106 -5.54 0.21 8.48
C ILE A 106 -6.68 -0.82 8.55
N ARG A 107 -7.01 -1.31 9.74
CA ARG A 107 -8.10 -2.27 9.96
C ARG A 107 -9.45 -1.71 9.53
N ASP A 108 -9.77 -0.49 9.95
CA ASP A 108 -11.02 0.19 9.60
C ASP A 108 -11.09 0.42 8.08
N PHE A 109 -9.98 0.82 7.44
CA PHE A 109 -9.92 0.96 5.98
C PHE A 109 -10.34 -0.32 5.24
N VAL A 110 -9.86 -1.48 5.69
CA VAL A 110 -10.22 -2.79 5.12
C VAL A 110 -11.66 -3.18 5.41
N LEU A 111 -12.15 -2.90 6.63
CA LEU A 111 -13.52 -3.21 7.05
C LEU A 111 -14.57 -2.37 6.31
N ASP A 112 -14.23 -1.12 5.98
CA ASP A 112 -15.03 -0.20 5.16
C ASP A 112 -15.15 -0.65 3.69
N GLY A 113 -14.46 -1.73 3.30
CA GLY A 113 -14.51 -2.30 1.96
C GLY A 113 -13.64 -1.55 0.94
N LYS A 114 -12.76 -0.68 1.41
CA LYS A 114 -11.69 -0.11 0.59
C LYS A 114 -10.64 -1.20 0.27
N ILE A 115 -9.83 -0.95 -0.76
CA ILE A 115 -8.95 -1.97 -1.33
C ILE A 115 -7.58 -1.93 -0.65
N TYR A 116 -7.10 -3.09 -0.24
CA TYR A 116 -5.75 -3.27 0.27
C TYR A 116 -4.93 -4.13 -0.68
N PHE A 117 -3.77 -3.62 -1.08
CA PHE A 117 -2.71 -4.38 -1.72
C PHE A 117 -1.55 -4.58 -0.74
N GLY A 118 -1.13 -5.82 -0.59
CA GLY A 118 0.06 -6.20 0.19
C GLY A 118 1.10 -6.84 -0.72
N ILE A 119 2.29 -6.26 -0.78
CA ILE A 119 3.41 -6.76 -1.57
C ILE A 119 4.49 -7.29 -0.64
N SER A 120 4.76 -8.59 -0.72
CA SER A 120 5.82 -9.27 0.05
C SER A 120 5.71 -9.06 1.57
N ALA A 121 6.27 -7.96 2.09
CA ALA A 121 6.19 -7.60 3.51
C ALA A 121 4.85 -6.94 3.89
N GLY A 122 4.25 -6.20 2.96
CA GLY A 122 2.94 -5.56 3.12
C GLY A 122 1.78 -6.51 2.94
#